data_AF-A0A6B3GQ61-F1
#
_entry.id   AF-A0A6B3GQ61-F1
#
_cell.length_a   1.000
_cell.length_b   1.000
_cell.length_c   1.000
_cell.angle_alpha   90.00
_cell.angle_beta   90.00
_cell.angle_gamma   90.00
#
_symmetry.space_group_name_H-M   'P 1'
#
loop_
_entity.id
_entity.type
_entity.pdbx_description
1 polymer ?
#
loop_
_entity_poly.entity_id
_entity_poly.type
_entity_poly.pdbx_seq_one_letter_code
_entity_poly.pdbx_strand_id
1 'polypeptide(L)'
;MRPGESSWVWQRQGLSVGGTTYRDGVTVHGSSSVTVDLNRPCTAYQALVGIDDLAMGLGEARFSVRADGVTLWNSPWLTGGEPAVPVRVGLDGRKTVTLVAEPRSGVDSLTLADWAESRFTCEGASAESGQGARGHGAQEAQGAQGAEGAG
;
A
#
# COMPACT_ATOMS: atom_id res chain seq x y z
N MET A 1 1.97 -10.05 2.24
CA MET A 1 3.30 -10.38 1.66
C MET A 1 3.56 -11.85 1.86
N ARG A 2 4.19 -12.52 0.90
CA ARG A 2 4.59 -13.93 1.00
C ARG A 2 5.96 -14.08 1.67
N PRO A 3 6.05 -14.66 2.88
CA PRO A 3 7.33 -14.97 3.50
C PRO A 3 8.11 -15.98 2.65
N GLY A 4 9.43 -15.80 2.49
CA GLY A 4 10.30 -16.70 1.73
C GLY A 4 10.32 -16.49 0.20
N GLU A 5 9.31 -15.84 -0.37
CA GLU A 5 9.28 -15.43 -1.79
C GLU A 5 9.59 -13.93 -1.97
N SER A 6 9.54 -13.16 -0.88
CA SER A 6 9.82 -11.73 -0.88
C SER A 6 11.22 -11.43 -0.35
N SER A 7 11.92 -10.49 -0.99
CA SER A 7 13.15 -9.88 -0.48
C SER A 7 12.87 -9.02 0.77
N TRP A 8 13.93 -8.43 1.33
CA TRP A 8 13.82 -7.47 2.43
C TRP A 8 12.90 -6.29 2.09
N VAL A 9 12.08 -5.90 3.06
CA VAL A 9 11.14 -4.79 2.98
C VAL A 9 11.16 -4.04 4.30
N TRP A 10 11.27 -2.72 4.22
CA TRP A 10 11.11 -1.81 5.34
C TRP A 10 9.88 -0.93 5.14
N GLN A 11 8.81 -1.23 5.88
CA GLN A 11 7.66 -0.33 5.98
C GLN A 11 8.05 0.86 6.85
N ARG A 12 7.93 2.06 6.31
CA ARG A 12 8.30 3.27 7.05
C ARG A 12 7.45 4.48 6.67
N GLN A 13 7.55 5.49 7.52
CA GLN A 13 7.01 6.82 7.27
C GLN A 13 8.15 7.80 6.95
N GLY A 14 7.84 8.89 6.26
CA GLY A 14 8.81 9.95 5.97
C GLY A 14 9.94 9.52 5.02
N LEU A 15 9.65 8.58 4.11
CA LEU A 15 10.55 8.25 3.02
C LEU A 15 10.61 9.37 1.99
N SER A 16 11.73 9.51 1.27
CA SER A 16 11.88 10.59 0.31
C SER A 16 12.60 10.18 -0.96
N VAL A 17 12.14 10.74 -2.07
CA VAL A 17 12.65 10.50 -3.42
C VAL A 17 12.74 11.84 -4.14
N GLY A 18 13.92 12.15 -4.68
CA GLY A 18 14.13 13.40 -5.42
C GLY A 18 13.89 14.63 -4.56
N GLY A 19 14.19 14.54 -3.25
CA GLY A 19 13.99 15.61 -2.27
C GLY A 19 12.53 15.82 -1.83
N THR A 20 11.59 14.98 -2.28
CA THR A 20 10.18 15.04 -1.85
C THR A 20 9.90 13.98 -0.79
N THR A 21 9.41 14.38 0.38
CA THR A 21 9.03 13.47 1.47
C THR A 21 7.59 12.98 1.32
N TYR A 22 7.39 11.68 1.47
CA TYR A 22 6.11 11.00 1.45
C TYR A 22 5.76 10.46 2.83
N ARG A 23 4.46 10.45 3.14
CA ARG A 23 3.98 10.08 4.48
C ARG A 23 4.18 8.60 4.78
N ASP A 24 3.91 7.74 3.81
CA ASP A 24 3.89 6.28 3.98
C ASP A 24 4.36 5.58 2.70
N GLY A 25 4.92 4.38 2.85
CA GLY A 25 5.43 3.58 1.75
C GLY A 25 6.31 2.44 2.23
N VAL A 26 7.04 1.85 1.30
CA VAL A 26 8.02 0.80 1.60
C VAL A 26 9.35 1.07 0.91
N THR A 27 10.41 0.70 1.60
CA THR A 27 11.79 0.75 1.12
C THR A 27 12.32 -0.65 0.95
N VAL A 28 13.04 -0.85 -0.13
CA VAL A 28 13.65 -2.11 -0.54
C VAL A 28 15.09 -1.86 -0.98
N HIS A 29 15.85 -2.93 -1.16
CA HIS A 29 17.13 -2.83 -1.85
C HIS A 29 16.92 -2.58 -3.35
N GLY A 30 17.95 -2.00 -3.99
CA GLY A 30 17.97 -1.74 -5.44
C GLY A 30 17.77 -3.01 -6.28
N SER A 31 18.19 -4.17 -5.74
CA SER A 31 17.72 -5.50 -6.18
C SER A 31 16.64 -6.01 -5.24
N SER A 32 15.40 -6.05 -5.71
CA SER A 32 14.28 -6.55 -4.91
C SER A 32 13.17 -7.18 -5.72
N SER A 33 12.48 -8.12 -5.08
CA SER A 33 11.26 -8.75 -5.58
C SER A 33 10.35 -9.01 -4.38
N VAL A 34 9.22 -8.33 -4.33
CA VAL A 34 8.26 -8.42 -3.21
C VAL A 34 6.92 -8.91 -3.73
N THR A 35 6.52 -10.12 -3.36
CA THR A 35 5.24 -10.71 -3.77
C THR A 35 4.16 -10.52 -2.69
N VAL A 36 3.02 -9.98 -3.12
CA VAL A 36 1.82 -9.75 -2.32
C VAL A 36 0.68 -10.63 -2.83
N ASP A 37 0.16 -11.50 -1.97
CA ASP A 37 -1.16 -12.10 -2.18
C ASP A 37 -2.25 -11.07 -1.91
N LEU A 38 -3.14 -10.88 -2.87
CA LEU A 38 -4.25 -9.92 -2.73
C LEU A 38 -5.29 -10.42 -1.73
N ASN A 39 -5.51 -11.74 -1.64
CA ASN A 39 -6.43 -12.43 -0.72
C ASN A 39 -7.90 -11.94 -0.73
N ARG A 40 -8.23 -10.99 -1.60
CA ARG A 40 -9.57 -10.44 -1.84
C ARG A 40 -9.60 -9.72 -3.21
N PRO A 41 -10.79 -9.42 -3.76
CA PRO A 41 -10.88 -8.65 -5.00
C PRO A 41 -10.25 -7.25 -4.83
N CYS A 42 -9.31 -6.94 -5.70
CA CYS A 42 -8.68 -5.62 -5.79
C CYS A 42 -8.76 -5.12 -7.23
N THR A 43 -9.01 -3.83 -7.40
CA THR A 43 -9.22 -3.20 -8.70
C THR A 43 -8.02 -2.40 -9.16
N ALA A 44 -7.17 -1.92 -8.24
CA ALA A 44 -6.00 -1.13 -8.61
C ALA A 44 -4.83 -1.24 -7.63
N TYR A 45 -3.63 -1.05 -8.17
CA TYR A 45 -2.43 -0.71 -7.40
C TYR A 45 -1.87 0.64 -7.86
N GLN A 46 -1.46 1.46 -6.89
CA GLN A 46 -0.89 2.78 -7.10
C GLN A 46 0.33 2.98 -6.19
N ALA A 47 1.34 3.68 -6.69
CA ALA A 47 2.53 4.08 -5.94
C ALA A 47 3.25 5.23 -6.67
N LEU A 48 4.28 5.76 -6.03
CA LEU A 48 5.31 6.61 -6.61
C LEU A 48 6.66 5.90 -6.39
N VAL A 49 7.41 5.66 -7.46
CA VAL A 49 8.67 4.89 -7.38
C VAL A 49 9.89 5.73 -7.69
N GLY A 50 10.99 5.43 -7.03
CA GLY A 50 12.29 5.99 -7.34
C GLY A 50 13.37 5.51 -6.38
N ILE A 51 14.58 6.02 -6.57
CA ILE A 51 15.70 5.76 -5.67
C ILE A 51 15.52 6.62 -4.42
N ASP A 52 15.66 6.01 -3.25
CA ASP A 52 15.53 6.68 -1.95
C ASP A 52 16.66 7.70 -1.75
N ASP A 53 16.36 8.88 -1.22
CA ASP A 53 17.36 9.92 -0.95
C ASP A 53 18.39 9.49 0.12
N LEU A 54 18.11 8.44 0.91
CA LEU A 54 19.11 7.78 1.76
C LEU A 54 20.30 7.22 0.96
N ALA A 55 20.12 6.96 -0.33
CA ALA A 55 21.20 6.61 -1.24
C ALA A 55 22.07 7.82 -1.64
N MET A 56 21.76 9.03 -1.15
CA MET A 56 22.54 10.25 -1.37
C MET A 56 22.78 10.57 -2.85
N GLY A 57 21.77 10.34 -3.69
CA GLY A 57 21.85 10.57 -5.14
C GLY A 57 22.56 9.46 -5.93
N LEU A 58 22.91 8.35 -5.29
CA LEU A 58 23.55 7.20 -5.93
C LEU A 58 22.52 6.13 -6.30
N GLY A 59 22.85 5.34 -7.31
CA GLY A 59 22.05 4.19 -7.72
C GLY A 59 21.21 4.45 -8.95
N GLU A 60 20.94 3.37 -9.66
CA GLU A 60 20.04 3.35 -10.79
C GLU A 60 19.24 2.06 -10.79
N ALA A 61 17.92 2.17 -10.94
CA ALA A 61 17.03 1.03 -10.99
C ALA A 61 15.91 1.21 -12.00
N ARG A 62 15.43 0.08 -12.52
CA ARG A 62 14.18 -0.02 -13.26
C ARG A 62 13.14 -0.71 -12.38
N PHE A 63 11.95 -0.14 -12.36
CA PHE A 63 10.84 -0.65 -11.56
C PHE A 63 9.84 -1.35 -12.46
N SER A 64 9.26 -2.46 -11.97
CA SER A 64 8.16 -3.12 -12.65
C SER A 64 7.10 -3.63 -11.68
N VAL A 65 5.85 -3.58 -12.13
CA VAL A 65 4.72 -4.23 -11.44
C VAL A 65 4.26 -5.40 -12.28
N ARG A 66 4.27 -6.58 -11.68
CA ARG A 66 3.79 -7.82 -12.30
C ARG A 66 2.56 -8.32 -11.55
N ALA A 67 1.57 -8.85 -12.25
CA ALA A 67 0.42 -9.51 -11.66
C ALA A 67 0.28 -10.91 -12.24
N ASP A 68 0.17 -11.92 -11.38
CA ASP A 68 0.14 -13.33 -11.75
C ASP A 68 1.26 -13.73 -12.74
N GLY A 69 2.45 -13.18 -12.54
CA GLY A 69 3.62 -13.39 -13.41
C GLY A 69 3.66 -12.56 -14.69
N VAL A 70 2.60 -11.80 -15.02
CA VAL A 70 2.55 -10.94 -16.20
C VAL A 70 2.94 -9.51 -15.83
N THR A 71 3.88 -8.92 -16.56
CA THR A 71 4.27 -7.52 -16.35
C THR A 71 3.18 -6.58 -16.84
N LEU A 72 2.64 -5.74 -15.95
CA LEU A 72 1.59 -4.77 -16.25
C LEU A 72 2.15 -3.37 -16.49
N TRP A 73 3.29 -3.05 -15.87
CA TRP A 73 3.91 -1.73 -15.96
C TRP A 73 5.44 -1.83 -15.77
N ASN A 74 6.16 -0.94 -16.44
CA ASN A 74 7.60 -0.72 -16.26
C ASN A 74 7.93 0.77 -16.28
N SER A 75 8.90 1.18 -15.48
CA SER A 75 9.52 2.51 -15.59
C SER A 75 10.57 2.56 -16.72
N PRO A 76 10.99 3.76 -17.14
CA PRO A 76 12.36 3.97 -17.63
C PRO A 76 13.39 3.68 -16.52
N TRP A 77 14.68 3.72 -16.84
CA TRP A 77 15.71 3.73 -15.80
C TRP A 77 15.60 5.02 -14.99
N LEU A 78 15.62 4.89 -13.66
CA LEU A 78 15.57 6.00 -12.72
C LEU A 78 16.87 6.09 -11.95
N THR A 79 17.45 7.28 -11.87
CA THR A 79 18.70 7.57 -11.16
C THR A 79 18.43 8.26 -9.82
N GLY A 80 19.32 8.08 -8.86
CA GLY A 80 19.31 8.82 -7.60
C GLY A 80 19.17 10.33 -7.79
N GLY A 81 18.25 10.94 -7.04
CA GLY A 81 17.96 12.38 -7.10
C GLY A 81 16.92 12.79 -8.16
N GLU A 82 16.47 11.87 -9.03
CA GLU A 82 15.36 12.15 -9.94
C GLU A 82 14.01 12.15 -9.22
N PRO A 83 13.01 12.90 -9.73
CA PRO A 83 11.64 12.85 -9.20
C PRO A 83 11.03 11.46 -9.27
N ALA A 84 10.19 11.13 -8.30
CA ALA A 84 9.45 9.87 -8.29
C ALA A 84 8.50 9.75 -9.49
N VAL A 85 8.39 8.54 -10.04
CA VAL A 85 7.53 8.23 -11.18
C VAL A 85 6.24 7.55 -10.73
N PRO A 86 5.06 7.99 -11.19
CA PRO A 86 3.79 7.40 -10.78
C PRO A 86 3.54 6.02 -11.41
N VAL A 87 3.00 5.13 -10.59
CA VAL A 87 2.52 3.80 -10.98
C VAL A 87 1.00 3.76 -10.84
N ARG A 88 0.32 3.22 -11.85
CA ARG A 88 -1.11 2.89 -11.80
C ARG A 88 -1.39 1.69 -12.69
N VAL A 89 -1.84 0.59 -12.08
CA VAL A 89 -2.23 -0.63 -12.82
C VAL A 89 -3.58 -1.15 -12.33
N GLY A 90 -4.37 -1.71 -13.24
CA GLY A 90 -5.60 -2.42 -12.94
C GLY A 90 -5.32 -3.85 -12.46
N LEU A 91 -6.09 -4.32 -11.48
CA LEU A 91 -5.90 -5.62 -10.82
C LEU A 91 -7.11 -6.55 -10.93
N ASP A 92 -8.09 -6.24 -11.78
CA ASP A 92 -9.29 -7.05 -11.95
C ASP A 92 -8.95 -8.51 -12.26
N GLY A 93 -9.46 -9.42 -11.43
CA GLY A 93 -9.24 -10.87 -11.54
C GLY A 93 -7.83 -11.36 -11.17
N ARG A 94 -6.92 -10.48 -10.71
CA ARG A 94 -5.56 -10.86 -10.31
C ARG A 94 -5.53 -11.47 -8.91
N LYS A 95 -4.53 -12.31 -8.65
CA LYS A 95 -4.35 -12.98 -7.36
C LYS A 95 -3.09 -12.55 -6.64
N THR A 96 -2.01 -12.33 -7.40
CA THR A 96 -0.74 -11.87 -6.85
C THR A 96 -0.26 -10.62 -7.55
N VAL A 97 0.49 -9.80 -6.81
CA VAL A 97 1.26 -8.68 -7.36
C VAL A 97 2.71 -8.80 -6.90
N THR A 98 3.65 -8.72 -7.81
CA THR A 98 5.08 -8.67 -7.53
C THR A 98 5.62 -7.29 -7.89
N LEU A 99 6.21 -6.62 -6.90
CA LEU A 99 6.89 -5.35 -7.04
C LEU A 99 8.38 -5.63 -7.18
N VAL A 100 8.99 -5.15 -8.27
CA VAL A 100 10.39 -5.46 -8.61
C VAL A 100 11.16 -4.16 -8.79
N ALA A 101 12.31 -4.04 -8.11
CA ALA A 101 13.36 -3.10 -8.48
C ALA A 101 14.53 -3.91 -9.06
N GLU A 102 14.91 -3.59 -10.28
CA GLU A 102 16.02 -4.20 -11.00
C GLU A 102 17.17 -3.18 -11.10
N PRO A 103 18.32 -3.44 -10.48
CA PRO A 103 19.44 -2.51 -10.49
C PRO A 103 20.17 -2.55 -11.83
N ARG A 104 20.75 -1.43 -12.26
CA ARG A 104 21.52 -1.40 -13.52
C ARG A 104 22.84 -2.18 -13.42
N SER A 105 23.41 -2.25 -12.23
CA SER A 105 24.68 -2.93 -11.95
C SER A 105 24.72 -3.58 -10.57
N GLY A 106 25.77 -4.36 -10.32
CA GLY A 106 25.98 -4.98 -9.00
C GLY A 106 26.15 -3.97 -7.87
N VAL A 107 26.73 -2.79 -8.13
CA VAL A 107 26.86 -1.75 -7.10
C VAL A 107 25.52 -1.08 -6.81
N ASP A 108 24.67 -0.91 -7.82
CA ASP A 108 23.33 -0.35 -7.66
C ASP A 108 22.41 -1.28 -6.86
N SER A 109 22.72 -2.58 -6.78
CA SER A 109 21.96 -3.52 -5.95
C SER A 109 22.03 -3.20 -4.44
N LEU A 110 23.07 -2.46 -4.02
CA LEU A 110 23.31 -2.06 -2.65
C LEU A 110 22.57 -0.78 -2.25
N THR A 111 21.99 -0.06 -3.22
CA THR A 111 21.24 1.16 -2.93
C THR A 111 19.84 0.85 -2.41
N LEU A 112 19.14 1.89 -1.98
CA LEU A 112 17.77 1.81 -1.50
C LEU A 112 16.82 2.38 -2.56
N ALA A 113 15.68 1.73 -2.69
CA ALA A 113 14.63 2.10 -3.62
C ALA A 113 13.30 2.12 -2.89
N ASP A 114 12.44 3.04 -3.28
CA ASP A 114 11.20 3.36 -2.59
C ASP A 114 9.98 3.11 -3.48
N TRP A 115 8.95 2.55 -2.85
CA TRP A 115 7.57 2.54 -3.34
C TRP A 115 6.74 3.41 -2.38
N ALA A 116 6.74 4.71 -2.62
CA ALA A 116 6.01 5.70 -1.84
C ALA A 116 4.51 5.65 -2.14
N GLU A 117 3.70 5.95 -1.12
CA GLU A 117 2.24 5.88 -1.14
C GLU A 117 1.67 4.57 -1.73
N SER A 118 2.40 3.47 -1.50
CA SER A 118 2.12 2.15 -2.07
C SER A 118 0.79 1.59 -1.54
N ARG A 119 -0.24 1.55 -2.39
CA ARG A 119 -1.61 1.24 -1.99
C ARG A 119 -2.33 0.32 -2.97
N PHE A 120 -3.05 -0.65 -2.42
CA PHE A 120 -4.04 -1.46 -3.13
C PHE A 120 -5.44 -0.92 -2.87
N THR A 121 -6.25 -0.84 -3.92
CA THR A 121 -7.68 -0.55 -3.82
C THR A 121 -8.43 -1.86 -3.91
N CYS A 122 -9.07 -2.28 -2.81
CA CYS A 122 -9.76 -3.55 -2.70
C CYS A 122 -11.17 -3.38 -2.17
N GLU A 123 -12.06 -4.28 -2.59
CA GLU A 123 -13.45 -4.27 -2.13
C GLU A 123 -13.52 -4.52 -0.62
N GLY A 124 -14.28 -3.70 0.10
CA GLY A 124 -14.47 -3.82 1.54
C GLY A 124 -13.35 -3.22 2.40
N ALA A 125 -12.63 -2.20 1.90
CA ALA A 125 -11.74 -1.34 2.71
C ALA A 125 -12.36 0.04 3.03
N SER A 126 -13.67 0.21 2.84
CA SER A 126 -14.40 1.45 3.07
C SER A 126 -15.65 1.21 3.92
N ALA A 127 -15.49 0.80 5.19
CA ALA A 127 -16.63 0.70 6.12
C ALA A 127 -16.27 0.74 7.62
N GLU A 128 -15.08 1.16 8.06
CA GLU A 128 -14.76 1.21 9.51
C GLU A 128 -14.34 2.58 10.05
N SER A 129 -14.75 3.67 9.40
CA SER A 129 -14.69 5.00 9.99
C SER A 129 -16.05 5.69 9.93
N GLY A 130 -16.87 5.50 10.98
CA GLY A 130 -17.89 6.49 11.32
C GLY A 130 -19.32 6.03 11.64
N GLN A 131 -19.58 4.79 12.08
CA GLN A 131 -20.87 4.47 12.75
C GLN A 131 -20.66 4.27 14.25
N GLY A 132 -20.33 5.38 14.91
CA GLY A 132 -20.48 5.54 16.35
C GLY A 132 -21.35 6.75 16.63
N ALA A 133 -22.67 6.56 16.75
CA ALA A 133 -23.57 7.31 17.64
C ALA A 133 -25.05 7.01 17.34
N ARG A 134 -25.83 6.91 18.43
CA ARG A 134 -27.30 6.64 18.56
C ARG A 134 -27.56 5.14 18.81
N GLY A 135 -27.52 4.65 20.05
CA GLY A 135 -28.23 5.16 21.22
C GLY A 135 -29.52 4.37 21.39
N HIS A 136 -29.44 3.13 21.86
CA HIS A 136 -30.60 2.35 22.28
C HIS A 136 -30.83 2.56 23.77
N GLY A 137 -31.59 3.61 24.06
CA GLY A 137 -32.20 3.83 25.38
C GLY A 137 -33.58 3.19 25.43
N ALA A 138 -33.73 2.28 26.39
CA ALA A 138 -34.92 1.93 27.17
C ALA A 138 -36.28 1.72 26.45
N GLN A 139 -36.80 0.49 26.61
CA GLN A 139 -38.22 0.25 26.91
C GLN A 139 -38.37 -1.12 27.59
N GLU A 140 -38.29 -1.12 28.91
CA GLU A 140 -38.94 -2.15 29.74
C GLU A 140 -40.39 -1.70 29.96
N ALA A 141 -41.33 -2.62 29.77
CA ALA A 141 -42.74 -2.40 29.98
C ALA A 141 -43.31 -3.44 30.95
N GLN A 142 -44.17 -2.93 31.84
CA GLN A 142 -45.39 -3.52 32.41
C GLN A 142 -45.41 -3.92 33.90
N GLY A 143 -46.43 -3.35 34.57
CA GLY A 143 -47.08 -3.77 35.81
C GLY A 143 -47.22 -2.62 36.81
N ALA A 144 -48.36 -2.26 37.40
CA ALA A 144 -49.75 -2.71 37.35
C ALA A 144 -50.65 -1.70 38.11
N GLN A 145 -51.94 -1.64 37.74
CA GLN A 145 -53.15 -1.47 38.59
C GLN A 145 -53.42 -0.18 39.41
N GLY A 146 -54.67 0.31 39.26
CA GLY A 146 -55.50 0.78 40.38
C GLY A 146 -55.94 2.25 40.33
N ALA A 147 -57.14 2.53 39.81
CA ALA A 147 -57.86 3.77 40.06
C ALA A 147 -59.34 3.48 40.38
N GLU A 148 -59.62 3.31 41.66
CA GLU A 148 -60.84 3.79 42.34
C GLU A 148 -60.71 5.34 42.42
N GLY A 149 -61.70 6.23 42.39
CA GLY A 149 -63.16 6.20 42.45
C GLY A 149 -63.61 7.60 42.95
N ALA A 150 -64.81 8.02 42.55
CA ALA A 150 -65.67 9.06 43.14
C ALA A 150 -65.27 10.56 43.08
N GLY A 151 -66.24 11.39 42.67
CA GLY A 151 -66.27 12.83 42.92
C GLY A 151 -66.97 13.63 41.85
#